data_AF-A0A2M7IEL9-F1
#
_entry.id   AF-A0A2M7IEL9-F1
#
_cell.length_a   1.000
_cell.length_b   1.000
_cell.length_c   1.000
_cell.angle_alpha   90.00
_cell.angle_beta   90.00
_cell.angle_gamma   90.00
#
_symmetry.space_group_name_H-M   'P 1'
#
loop_
_entity.id
_entity.type
_entity.pdbx_description
1 polymer ?
#
loop_
_entity_poly.entity_id
_entity_poly.type
_entity_poly.pdbx_seq_one_letter_code
_entity_poly.pdbx_strand_id
1 'polypeptide(L)'
;MFDKVQEVLRQRGKPKTKEKVPKPFTGLFRCGECGMGITAEIQKGHTYYRCTKKSRSVKCSQSYVREEVTNERLSSLLQKFSLRPDWAAGMMKMLEKEKSEAAQSSTAFAQEAGERIRAIQTKLQRLLDGYLEQDIEREIYRTEKAKLLSEKKSLEEQMARIEQKQTGWLEPMAEWIKEAENLPKIAQENDLFAKKVIAKEIFGSNLVLAGGEARAFGAQDDANAPQNQWAAVAAAHQMALKKPLSFIIVGDSGLEPETFSACLPKFLDRGRCRDCHPAGGPPQGETYRFNGACPPKFLVSGRWRI
;
A
#
# COMPACT_ATOMS: atom_id res chain seq x y z
N MET A 1 2.73 37.74 -0.15
CA MET A 1 1.41 37.76 -0.86
C MET A 1 0.40 36.88 -0.11
N PHE A 2 0.73 35.61 0.16
CA PHE A 2 -0.12 34.66 0.89
C PHE A 2 -0.54 35.16 2.28
N ASP A 3 0.39 35.70 3.07
CA ASP A 3 0.10 36.13 4.45
C ASP A 3 -0.89 37.31 4.52
N LYS A 4 -0.82 38.24 3.55
CA LYS A 4 -1.75 39.36 3.44
C LYS A 4 -3.17 38.88 3.09
N VAL A 5 -3.29 37.84 2.28
CA VAL A 5 -4.59 37.22 1.96
C VAL A 5 -5.15 36.48 3.18
N GLN A 6 -4.31 35.74 3.92
CA GLN A 6 -4.73 35.07 5.16
C GLN A 6 -5.22 36.06 6.22
N GLU A 7 -4.58 37.23 6.34
CA GLU A 7 -4.97 38.27 7.28
C GLU A 7 -6.35 38.86 6.94
N VAL A 8 -6.60 39.20 5.67
CA VAL A 8 -7.92 39.70 5.23
C VAL A 8 -9.02 38.66 5.41
N LEU A 9 -8.73 37.37 5.15
CA LEU A 9 -9.68 36.28 5.40
C LEU A 9 -9.98 36.09 6.89
N ARG A 10 -8.97 36.28 7.76
CA ARG A 10 -9.12 36.18 9.21
C ARG A 10 -9.97 37.32 9.78
N GLN A 11 -9.86 38.52 9.22
CA GLN A 11 -10.67 39.69 9.58
C GLN A 11 -12.13 39.59 9.09
N ARG A 12 -12.35 39.03 7.89
CA ARG A 12 -13.70 38.82 7.32
C ARG A 12 -14.41 37.57 7.86
N GLY A 13 -13.67 36.64 8.46
CA GLY A 13 -14.21 35.41 9.03
C GLY A 13 -15.01 35.64 10.31
N LYS A 14 -15.98 34.76 10.59
CA LYS A 14 -16.66 34.75 11.89
C LYS A 14 -15.63 34.63 13.02
N PRO A 15 -15.80 35.34 14.15
CA PRO A 15 -14.87 35.25 15.28
C PRO A 15 -14.74 33.79 15.69
N LYS A 16 -13.51 33.26 15.66
CA LYS A 16 -13.27 31.89 16.12
C LYS A 16 -13.64 31.84 17.59
N THR A 17 -14.63 31.01 17.92
CA THR A 17 -14.91 30.63 19.31
C THR A 17 -13.61 30.16 19.97
N LYS A 18 -13.47 30.43 21.28
CA LYS A 18 -12.32 30.09 22.14
C LYS A 18 -11.55 28.86 21.66
N GLU A 19 -10.22 28.96 21.61
CA GLU A 19 -9.36 27.84 21.28
C GLU A 19 -9.75 26.61 22.10
N LYS A 20 -10.11 25.53 21.41
CA LYS A 20 -10.49 24.29 22.07
C LYS A 20 -9.22 23.66 22.62
N VAL A 21 -9.20 23.42 23.93
CA VAL A 21 -8.12 22.67 24.57
C VAL A 21 -7.94 21.34 23.82
N PRO A 22 -6.75 21.06 23.26
CA PRO A 22 -6.51 19.83 22.53
C PRO A 22 -6.69 18.65 23.48
N LYS A 23 -7.48 17.67 23.05
CA LYS A 23 -7.77 16.46 23.82
C LYS A 23 -6.98 15.28 23.26
N PRO A 24 -6.16 14.58 24.07
CA PRO A 24 -5.18 13.62 23.58
C PRO A 24 -5.75 12.58 22.62
N PHE A 25 -6.81 11.86 23.01
CA PHE A 25 -7.30 10.74 22.20
C PHE A 25 -8.34 11.10 21.12
N THR A 26 -8.62 12.38 20.91
CA THR A 26 -9.57 12.80 19.86
C THR A 26 -9.01 12.50 18.48
N GLY A 27 -9.80 11.81 17.64
CA GLY A 27 -9.39 11.41 16.29
C GLY A 27 -8.52 10.15 16.21
N LEU A 28 -8.21 9.52 17.35
CA LEU A 28 -7.51 8.23 17.39
C LEU A 28 -8.50 7.07 17.25
N PHE A 29 -9.61 7.12 17.98
CA PHE A 29 -10.59 6.04 18.04
C PHE A 29 -11.81 6.27 17.15
N ARG A 30 -12.34 5.17 16.60
CA ARG A 30 -13.67 5.07 15.99
C ARG A 30 -14.61 4.27 16.88
N CYS A 31 -15.91 4.55 16.81
CA CYS A 31 -16.93 3.79 17.50
C CYS A 31 -17.10 2.40 16.86
N GLY A 32 -17.05 1.33 17.65
CA GLY A 32 -17.25 -0.03 17.15
C GLY A 32 -18.68 -0.38 16.72
N GLU A 33 -19.69 0.35 17.22
CA GLU A 33 -21.08 0.11 16.83
C GLU A 33 -21.46 0.85 15.54
N CYS A 34 -21.11 2.14 15.42
CA CYS A 34 -21.59 2.98 14.33
C CYS A 34 -20.49 3.54 13.42
N GLY A 35 -19.22 3.22 13.67
CA GLY A 35 -18.07 3.63 12.85
C GLY A 35 -17.70 5.12 12.93
N MET A 36 -18.46 5.93 13.66
CA MET A 36 -18.23 7.37 13.78
C MET A 36 -17.11 7.69 14.76
N GLY A 37 -16.42 8.82 14.55
CA GLY A 37 -15.31 9.25 15.40
C GLY A 37 -15.72 9.50 16.86
N ILE A 38 -14.77 9.22 17.77
CA ILE A 38 -14.89 9.53 19.20
C ILE A 38 -14.44 10.98 19.45
N THR A 39 -15.20 11.68 20.29
CA THR A 39 -14.93 13.07 20.72
C THR A 39 -14.87 13.14 22.24
N ALA A 40 -14.18 14.12 22.79
CA ALA A 40 -14.06 14.34 24.23
C ALA A 40 -14.95 15.50 24.71
N GLU A 41 -15.47 15.39 25.93
CA GLU A 41 -16.12 16.46 26.68
C GLU A 41 -15.57 16.50 28.11
N ILE A 42 -15.53 17.70 28.69
CA ILE A 42 -15.10 17.89 30.08
C ILE A 42 -16.35 18.05 30.94
N GLN A 43 -16.49 17.20 31.95
CA GLN A 43 -17.55 17.30 32.95
C GLN A 43 -16.93 17.26 34.34
N LYS A 44 -17.19 18.31 35.14
CA LYS A 44 -16.72 18.41 36.54
C LYS A 44 -15.21 18.12 36.71
N GLY A 45 -14.39 18.64 35.81
CA GLY A 45 -12.93 18.45 35.83
C GLY A 45 -12.42 17.14 35.21
N HIS A 46 -13.30 16.19 34.88
CA HIS A 46 -12.91 14.93 34.23
C HIS A 46 -13.18 14.96 32.73
N THR A 47 -12.28 14.38 31.93
CA THR A 47 -12.46 14.22 30.49
C THR A 47 -13.18 12.88 30.20
N TYR A 48 -14.28 12.94 29.48
CA TYR A 48 -15.03 11.78 29.00
C TYR A 48 -14.99 11.70 27.48
N TYR A 49 -14.70 10.52 26.96
CA TYR A 49 -14.74 10.20 25.54
C TYR A 49 -16.10 9.58 25.19
N ARG A 50 -16.73 10.10 24.14
CA ARG A 50 -18.03 9.65 23.62
C ARG A 50 -18.03 9.52 22.11
N CYS A 51 -18.86 8.62 21.60
CA CYS A 51 -19.20 8.65 20.19
C CYS A 51 -20.01 9.91 19.85
N THR A 52 -19.80 10.46 18.66
CA THR A 52 -20.61 11.56 18.14
C THR A 52 -22.07 11.18 17.88
N LYS A 53 -22.39 9.88 17.76
CA LYS A 53 -23.73 9.34 17.46
C LYS A 53 -24.38 9.96 16.21
N LYS A 54 -23.56 10.34 15.23
CA LYS A 54 -24.01 11.01 13.99
C LYS A 54 -24.36 10.05 12.85
N SER A 55 -24.29 8.74 13.07
CA SER A 55 -24.62 7.76 12.04
C SER A 55 -26.12 7.83 11.75
N ARG A 56 -26.48 7.89 10.46
CA ARG A 56 -27.88 7.83 10.01
C ARG A 56 -28.41 6.40 9.94
N SER A 57 -27.51 5.43 9.78
CA SER A 57 -27.86 4.02 9.52
C SER A 57 -27.95 3.19 10.80
N VAL A 58 -27.19 3.53 11.84
CA VAL A 58 -27.09 2.73 13.08
C VAL A 58 -27.26 3.63 14.31
N LYS A 59 -28.23 3.29 15.17
CA LYS A 59 -28.38 3.94 16.48
C LYS A 59 -27.31 3.43 17.44
N CYS A 60 -26.50 4.35 17.96
CA CYS A 60 -25.38 4.01 18.84
C CYS A 60 -25.77 4.08 20.33
N SER A 61 -25.69 2.93 21.01
CA SER A 61 -25.94 2.74 22.44
C SER A 61 -24.70 2.91 23.30
N GLN A 62 -23.52 3.09 22.71
CA GLN A 62 -22.27 3.23 23.47
C GLN A 62 -22.33 4.25 24.61
N SER A 63 -21.76 3.83 25.74
CA SER A 63 -21.57 4.62 26.96
C SER A 63 -20.38 5.57 26.84
N TYR A 64 -20.29 6.48 27.80
CA TYR A 64 -19.18 7.42 27.94
C TYR A 64 -18.05 6.73 28.67
N VAL A 65 -16.82 6.94 28.20
CA VAL A 65 -15.63 6.30 28.77
C VAL A 65 -14.73 7.37 29.36
N ARG A 66 -14.21 7.12 30.56
CA ARG A 66 -13.27 8.02 31.22
C ARG A 66 -11.89 8.01 30.53
N GLU A 67 -11.16 9.11 30.62
CA GLU A 67 -9.83 9.27 30.03
C GLU A 67 -8.82 8.28 30.61
N GLU A 68 -8.85 8.08 31.93
CA GLU A 68 -7.96 7.18 32.65
C GLU A 68 -8.14 5.74 32.17
N VAL A 69 -9.39 5.29 32.07
CA VAL A 69 -9.75 3.95 31.56
C VAL A 69 -9.34 3.78 30.10
N THR A 70 -9.48 4.83 29.28
CA THR A 70 -9.07 4.79 27.86
C THR A 70 -7.54 4.68 27.75
N ASN A 71 -6.81 5.43 28.58
CA ASN A 71 -5.35 5.41 28.63
C ASN A 71 -4.79 4.07 29.10
N GLU A 72 -5.37 3.47 30.15
CA GLU A 72 -4.98 2.14 30.64
C GLU A 72 -5.15 1.09 29.55
N ARG A 73 -6.32 1.08 28.88
CA ARG A 73 -6.61 0.12 27.81
C ARG A 73 -5.68 0.31 26.62
N LEU A 74 -5.39 1.56 26.24
CA LEU A 74 -4.42 1.85 25.20
C LEU A 74 -3.01 1.40 25.58
N SER A 75 -2.61 1.61 26.84
CA SER A 75 -1.29 1.22 27.35
C SER A 75 -1.12 -0.30 27.34
N SER A 76 -2.13 -1.04 27.81
CA SER A 76 -2.15 -2.51 27.75
C SER A 76 -2.13 -3.03 26.31
N LEU A 77 -2.78 -2.32 25.38
CA LEU A 77 -2.75 -2.68 23.98
C LEU A 77 -1.36 -2.44 23.38
N LEU A 78 -0.74 -1.28 23.61
CA LEU A 78 0.62 -0.95 23.14
C LEU A 78 1.68 -1.92 23.68
N GLN A 79 1.57 -2.35 24.93
CA GLN A 79 2.49 -3.31 25.54
C GLN A 79 2.51 -4.66 24.80
N LYS A 80 1.39 -5.10 24.23
CA LYS A 80 1.33 -6.35 23.44
C LYS A 80 2.16 -6.30 22.15
N PHE A 81 2.42 -5.10 21.63
CA PHE A 81 3.22 -4.89 20.42
C PHE A 81 4.67 -4.48 20.74
N SER A 82 5.08 -4.50 22.01
CA SER A 82 6.46 -4.20 22.38
C SER A 82 7.43 -5.27 21.88
N LEU A 83 8.54 -4.84 21.29
CA LEU A 83 9.59 -5.74 20.83
C LEU A 83 10.56 -6.01 21.99
N ARG A 84 10.90 -7.29 22.20
CA ARG A 84 11.93 -7.66 23.17
C ARG A 84 13.30 -7.12 22.73
N PRO A 85 14.14 -6.62 23.66
CA PRO A 85 15.44 -6.04 23.32
C PRO A 85 16.38 -7.06 22.64
N ASP A 86 16.34 -8.34 23.05
CA ASP A 86 17.14 -9.41 22.43
C ASP A 86 16.80 -9.59 20.94
N TRP A 87 15.52 -9.45 20.60
CA TRP A 87 15.04 -9.58 19.22
C TRP A 87 15.38 -8.33 18.42
N ALA A 88 15.22 -7.15 19.01
CA ALA A 88 15.62 -5.88 18.40
C ALA A 88 17.11 -5.89 18.02
N ALA A 89 17.99 -6.34 18.94
CA ALA A 89 19.42 -6.48 18.69
C ALA A 89 19.72 -7.47 17.55
N GLY A 90 19.01 -8.60 17.51
CA GLY A 90 19.12 -9.57 16.41
C GLY A 90 18.72 -8.98 15.06
N MET A 91 17.59 -8.27 15.00
CA MET A 91 17.09 -7.62 13.77
C MET A 91 18.03 -6.51 13.30
N MET A 92 18.54 -5.68 14.21
CA MET A 92 19.54 -4.65 13.88
C MET A 92 20.82 -5.25 13.30
N LYS A 93 21.27 -6.38 13.82
CA LYS A 93 22.44 -7.10 13.28
C LYS A 93 22.19 -7.64 11.87
N MET A 94 20.97 -8.14 11.61
CA MET A 94 20.58 -8.59 10.27
C MET A 94 20.51 -7.42 9.27
N LEU A 95 19.94 -6.28 9.69
CA LEU A 95 19.90 -5.06 8.87
C LEU A 95 21.30 -4.56 8.51
N GLU A 96 22.23 -4.53 9.47
CA GLU A 96 23.60 -4.10 9.19
C GLU A 96 24.30 -5.05 8.19
N LYS A 97 24.04 -6.35 8.31
CA LYS A 97 24.52 -7.33 7.34
C LYS A 97 23.94 -7.07 5.95
N GLU A 98 22.62 -6.90 5.81
CA GLU A 98 21.98 -6.60 4.53
C GLU A 98 22.46 -5.26 3.94
N LYS A 99 22.67 -4.24 4.78
CA LYS A 99 23.26 -2.97 4.37
C LYS A 99 24.65 -3.16 3.77
N SER A 100 25.49 -3.97 4.41
CA SER A 100 26.84 -4.27 3.91
C SER A 100 26.81 -5.06 2.59
N GLU A 101 25.91 -6.03 2.44
CA GLU A 101 25.73 -6.82 1.22
C GLU A 101 25.14 -5.99 0.07
N ALA A 102 24.19 -5.10 0.38
CA ALA A 102 23.63 -4.13 -0.57
C ALA A 102 24.71 -3.15 -1.05
N ALA A 103 25.58 -2.65 -0.15
CA ALA A 103 26.69 -1.78 -0.51
C ALA A 103 27.71 -2.50 -1.43
N GLN A 104 28.01 -3.78 -1.17
CA GLN A 104 28.93 -4.55 -2.01
C GLN A 104 28.35 -4.87 -3.40
N SER A 105 27.07 -5.24 -3.47
CA SER A 105 26.42 -5.53 -4.75
C SER A 105 26.17 -4.27 -5.60
N SER A 106 25.77 -3.16 -4.97
CA SER A 106 25.59 -1.87 -5.65
C SER A 106 26.90 -1.29 -6.17
N THR A 107 28.01 -1.42 -5.43
CA THR A 107 29.32 -0.93 -5.89
C THR A 107 29.82 -1.67 -7.13
N ALA A 108 29.68 -3.00 -7.18
CA ALA A 108 30.04 -3.78 -8.38
C ALA A 108 29.19 -3.38 -9.59
N PHE A 109 27.87 -3.22 -9.40
CA PHE A 109 26.97 -2.78 -10.47
C PHE A 109 27.26 -1.35 -10.93
N ALA A 110 27.52 -0.43 -9.99
CA ALA A 110 27.84 0.95 -10.28
C ALA A 110 29.17 1.09 -11.04
N GLN A 111 30.15 0.25 -10.73
CA GLN A 111 31.41 0.17 -11.48
C GLN A 111 31.17 -0.28 -12.93
N GLU A 112 30.47 -1.40 -13.13
CA GLU A 112 30.17 -1.93 -14.47
C GLU A 112 29.34 -0.94 -15.31
N ALA A 113 28.31 -0.34 -14.72
CA ALA A 113 27.50 0.68 -15.38
C ALA A 113 28.32 1.94 -15.70
N GLY A 114 29.19 2.36 -14.78
CA GLY A 114 30.10 3.49 -14.98
C GLY A 114 31.09 3.26 -16.12
N GLU A 115 31.65 2.05 -16.25
CA GLU A 115 32.51 1.67 -17.38
C GLU A 115 31.76 1.70 -18.72
N ARG A 116 30.52 1.18 -18.75
CA ARG A 116 29.67 1.26 -19.95
C ARG A 116 29.35 2.70 -20.35
N ILE A 117 29.05 3.57 -19.39
CA ILE A 117 28.80 5.00 -19.64
C ILE A 117 30.05 5.66 -20.23
N ARG A 118 31.26 5.37 -19.70
CA ARG A 118 32.52 5.89 -20.26
C ARG A 118 32.77 5.38 -21.68
N ALA A 119 32.47 4.10 -21.95
CA ALA A 119 32.57 3.55 -23.30
C ALA A 119 31.61 4.24 -24.28
N ILE A 120 30.37 4.53 -23.87
CA ILE A 120 29.39 5.28 -24.66
C ILE A 120 29.85 6.73 -24.89
N GLN A 121 30.41 7.39 -23.87
CA GLN A 121 30.98 8.73 -24.02
C GLN A 121 32.12 8.76 -25.04
N THR A 122 33.00 7.76 -25.02
CA THR A 122 34.09 7.62 -26.00
C THR A 122 33.54 7.41 -27.41
N LYS A 123 32.49 6.60 -27.58
CA LYS A 123 31.80 6.42 -28.87
C LYS A 123 31.15 7.71 -29.36
N LEU A 124 30.50 8.46 -28.47
CA LEU A 124 29.91 9.76 -28.79
C LEU A 124 30.95 10.79 -29.24
N GLN A 125 32.13 10.79 -28.61
CA GLN A 125 33.24 11.65 -29.01
C GLN A 125 33.76 11.27 -30.41
N ARG A 126 34.03 9.98 -30.66
CA ARG A 126 34.44 9.50 -32.00
C ARG A 126 33.40 9.80 -33.09
N LEU A 127 32.11 9.66 -32.77
CA LEU A 127 31.02 9.98 -33.68
C LEU A 127 30.98 11.48 -34.02
N LEU A 128 31.34 12.34 -33.07
CA LEU A 128 31.47 13.78 -33.28
C LEU A 128 32.67 14.10 -34.17
N ASP A 129 33.83 13.50 -33.88
CA ASP A 129 35.07 13.71 -34.63
C ASP A 129 34.89 13.30 -36.10
N GLY A 130 34.33 12.11 -36.38
CA GLY A 130 34.05 11.68 -37.76
C GLY A 130 32.99 12.51 -38.50
N TYR A 131 32.07 13.17 -37.78
CA TYR A 131 31.15 14.13 -38.40
C TYR A 131 31.86 15.44 -38.78
N LEU A 132 32.81 15.91 -37.95
CA LEU A 132 33.61 17.10 -38.22
C LEU A 132 34.57 16.89 -39.41
N GLU A 133 35.08 15.66 -39.58
CA GLU A 133 35.89 15.23 -40.73
C GLU A 133 35.07 15.07 -42.03
N GLN A 134 33.74 15.24 -41.96
CA GLN A 134 32.77 15.08 -43.06
C GLN A 134 32.61 13.65 -43.60
N ASP A 135 33.08 12.64 -42.87
CA ASP A 135 32.96 11.22 -43.25
C ASP A 135 31.54 10.65 -43.02
N ILE A 136 30.67 11.40 -42.31
CA ILE A 136 29.35 10.93 -41.87
C ILE A 136 28.26 11.91 -42.28
N GLU A 137 27.21 11.38 -42.92
CA GLU A 137 26.02 12.15 -43.28
C GLU A 137 25.19 12.56 -42.04
N ARG A 138 24.57 13.75 -42.09
CA ARG A 138 23.84 14.35 -40.96
C ARG A 138 22.72 13.46 -40.40
N GLU A 139 21.97 12.80 -41.27
CA GLU A 139 20.88 11.90 -40.88
C GLU A 139 21.40 10.69 -40.07
N ILE A 140 22.51 10.10 -40.50
CA ILE A 140 23.15 8.97 -39.83
C ILE A 140 23.68 9.40 -38.45
N TYR A 141 24.37 10.54 -38.39
CA TYR A 141 24.86 11.12 -37.14
C TYR A 141 23.75 11.32 -36.10
N ARG A 142 22.62 11.92 -36.51
CA ARG A 142 21.48 12.17 -35.62
C ARG A 142 20.90 10.88 -35.06
N THR A 143 20.77 9.85 -35.91
CA THR A 143 20.17 8.57 -35.55
C THR A 143 21.05 7.82 -34.55
N GLU A 144 22.35 7.73 -34.80
CA GLU A 144 23.30 7.06 -33.91
C GLU A 144 23.51 7.81 -32.60
N LYS A 145 23.57 9.15 -32.65
CA LYS A 145 23.63 9.99 -31.44
C LYS A 145 22.42 9.77 -30.54
N ALA A 146 21.22 9.70 -31.11
CA ALA A 146 19.99 9.46 -30.34
C ALA A 146 20.01 8.08 -29.66
N LYS A 147 20.48 7.04 -30.36
CA LYS A 147 20.63 5.68 -29.78
C LYS A 147 21.60 5.68 -28.60
N LEU A 148 22.80 6.25 -28.76
CA LEU A 148 23.82 6.30 -27.71
C LEU A 148 23.37 7.13 -26.50
N LEU A 149 22.69 8.25 -26.71
CA LEU A 149 22.15 9.07 -25.62
C LEU A 149 21.01 8.35 -24.87
N SER A 150 20.16 7.62 -25.60
CA SER A 150 19.10 6.80 -24.99
C SER A 150 19.69 5.69 -24.12
N GLU A 151 20.72 4.99 -24.60
CA GLU A 151 21.41 3.93 -23.86
C GLU A 151 22.10 4.49 -22.60
N LYS A 152 22.81 5.62 -22.72
CA LYS A 152 23.41 6.31 -21.59
C LYS A 152 22.36 6.65 -20.52
N LYS A 153 21.26 7.28 -20.94
CA LYS A 153 20.18 7.69 -20.01
C LYS A 153 19.53 6.48 -19.35
N SER A 154 19.32 5.39 -20.10
CA SER A 154 18.79 4.13 -19.56
C SER A 154 19.68 3.56 -18.46
N LEU A 155 21.00 3.55 -18.66
CA LEU A 155 21.96 3.09 -17.64
C LEU A 155 21.96 3.99 -16.40
N GLU A 156 21.95 5.32 -16.58
CA GLU A 156 21.85 6.28 -15.47
C GLU A 156 20.55 6.07 -14.66
N GLU A 157 19.42 5.85 -15.33
CA GLU A 157 18.15 5.55 -14.68
C GLU A 157 18.16 4.20 -13.96
N GLN A 158 18.82 3.18 -14.50
CA GLN A 158 18.98 1.88 -13.85
C GLN A 158 19.79 1.99 -12.55
N MET A 159 20.90 2.75 -12.57
CA MET A 159 21.71 3.01 -11.38
C MET A 159 20.88 3.71 -10.29
N ALA A 160 20.23 4.82 -10.63
CA ALA A 160 19.40 5.56 -9.67
C ALA A 160 18.27 4.70 -9.06
N ARG A 161 17.64 3.84 -9.88
CA ARG A 161 16.59 2.93 -9.40
C ARG A 161 17.11 1.88 -8.42
N ILE A 162 18.31 1.36 -8.61
CA ILE A 162 18.90 0.33 -7.74
C ILE A 162 19.32 0.95 -6.42
N GLU A 163 20.00 2.10 -6.45
CA GLU A 163 20.40 2.83 -5.26
C GLU A 163 19.19 3.15 -4.37
N GLN A 164 18.13 3.70 -4.96
CA GLN A 164 16.92 4.06 -4.22
C GLN A 164 16.18 2.84 -3.65
N LYS A 165 16.07 1.75 -4.41
CA LYS A 165 15.35 0.54 -3.98
C LYS A 165 16.08 -0.24 -2.89
N GLN A 166 17.41 -0.34 -2.98
CA GLN A 166 18.18 -1.14 -2.04
C GLN A 166 18.33 -0.46 -0.68
N THR A 167 18.48 0.86 -0.66
CA THR A 167 18.79 1.60 0.58
C THR A 167 17.58 2.28 1.23
N GLY A 168 16.56 2.64 0.44
CA GLY A 168 15.46 3.49 0.92
C GLY A 168 14.57 2.89 2.00
N TRP A 169 14.61 1.57 2.22
CA TRP A 169 13.80 0.90 3.26
C TRP A 169 14.58 0.58 4.54
N LEU A 170 15.93 0.54 4.48
CA LEU A 170 16.78 0.15 5.60
C LEU A 170 16.71 1.16 6.76
N GLU A 171 16.73 2.46 6.43
CA GLU A 171 16.61 3.54 7.43
C GLU A 171 15.24 3.54 8.12
N PRO A 172 14.10 3.56 7.40
CA PRO A 172 12.78 3.41 8.02
C PRO A 172 12.64 2.16 8.90
N MET A 173 13.23 1.03 8.47
CA MET A 173 13.17 -0.20 9.26
C MET A 173 13.99 -0.09 10.56
N ALA A 174 15.16 0.55 10.51
CA ALA A 174 15.98 0.77 11.69
C ALA A 174 15.30 1.73 12.69
N GLU A 175 14.62 2.77 12.20
CA GLU A 175 13.81 3.67 13.03
C GLU A 175 12.65 2.92 13.68
N TRP A 176 11.92 2.12 12.89
CA TRP A 176 10.81 1.31 13.39
C TRP A 176 11.23 0.34 14.50
N ILE A 177 12.40 -0.33 14.37
CA ILE A 177 12.90 -1.23 15.43
C ILE A 177 13.17 -0.46 16.72
N LYS A 178 13.78 0.73 16.64
CA LYS A 178 14.06 1.58 17.81
C LYS A 178 12.78 2.06 18.47
N GLU A 179 11.78 2.44 17.69
CA GLU A 179 10.46 2.82 18.22
C GLU A 179 9.78 1.63 18.90
N ALA A 180 9.84 0.45 18.28
CA ALA A 180 9.26 -0.77 18.80
C ALA A 180 9.92 -1.25 20.11
N GLU A 181 11.22 -1.00 20.29
CA GLU A 181 11.95 -1.27 21.52
C GLU A 181 11.60 -0.25 22.64
N ASN A 182 11.32 1.01 22.28
CA ASN A 182 10.99 2.06 23.25
C ASN A 182 9.50 2.13 23.62
N LEU A 183 8.63 1.48 22.86
CA LEU A 183 7.20 1.29 23.14
C LEU A 183 6.83 1.04 24.61
N PRO A 184 7.45 0.07 25.33
CA PRO A 184 7.06 -0.22 26.71
C PRO A 184 7.30 0.95 27.67
N LYS A 185 8.36 1.75 27.43
CA LYS A 185 8.65 2.96 28.23
C LYS A 185 7.55 4.00 28.01
N ILE A 186 7.18 4.23 26.76
CA ILE A 186 6.19 5.26 26.39
C ILE A 186 4.77 4.83 26.79
N ALA A 187 4.48 3.53 26.76
CA ALA A 187 3.23 2.99 27.28
C ALA A 187 3.06 3.20 28.80
N GLN A 188 4.16 3.24 29.56
CA GLN A 188 4.14 3.48 31.01
C GLN A 188 4.17 4.97 31.37
N GLU A 189 4.66 5.83 30.48
CA GLU A 189 4.77 7.27 30.72
C GLU A 189 3.39 7.95 30.84
N ASN A 190 3.34 9.10 31.51
CA ASN A 190 2.10 9.87 31.72
C ASN A 190 1.76 10.82 30.56
N ASP A 191 2.61 10.91 29.53
CA ASP A 191 2.33 11.75 28.36
C ASP A 191 1.30 11.10 27.42
N LEU A 192 0.06 11.58 27.52
CA LEU A 192 -1.06 11.11 26.70
C LEU A 192 -0.92 11.49 25.23
N PHE A 193 -0.20 12.57 24.91
CA PHE A 193 0.02 13.00 23.53
C PHE A 193 1.05 12.12 22.83
N ALA A 194 2.17 11.81 23.49
CA ALA A 194 3.15 10.84 22.98
C ALA A 194 2.50 9.47 22.69
N LYS A 195 1.69 8.95 23.62
CA LYS A 195 0.93 7.70 23.41
C LYS A 195 0.02 7.77 22.19
N LYS A 196 -0.62 8.92 21.94
CA LYS A 196 -1.50 9.10 20.79
C LYS A 196 -0.73 9.07 19.47
N VAL A 197 0.45 9.69 19.42
CA VAL A 197 1.29 9.71 18.21
C VAL A 197 1.68 8.28 17.83
N ILE A 198 2.23 7.52 18.78
CA ILE A 198 2.68 6.15 18.55
C ILE A 198 1.51 5.21 18.24
N ALA A 199 0.40 5.34 18.96
CA ALA A 199 -0.80 4.56 18.65
C ALA A 199 -1.31 4.84 17.23
N LYS A 200 -1.18 6.07 16.75
CA LYS A 200 -1.56 6.43 15.38
C LYS A 200 -0.55 5.90 14.35
N GLU A 201 0.74 5.82 14.67
CA GLU A 201 1.76 5.23 13.80
C GLU A 201 1.56 3.71 13.66
N ILE A 202 1.32 3.01 14.77
CA ILE A 202 1.17 1.54 14.78
C ILE A 202 -0.17 1.11 14.19
N PHE A 203 -1.27 1.73 14.63
CA PHE A 203 -2.62 1.27 14.28
C PHE A 203 -3.29 2.13 13.20
N GLY A 204 -2.71 3.28 12.84
CA GLY A 204 -3.36 4.21 11.92
C GLY A 204 -4.72 4.68 12.44
N SER A 205 -5.72 4.66 11.56
CA SER A 205 -7.12 4.97 11.91
C SER A 205 -7.96 3.75 12.30
N ASN A 206 -7.29 2.63 12.58
CA ASN A 206 -7.94 1.33 12.82
C ASN A 206 -8.22 1.09 14.30
N LEU A 207 -8.04 2.05 15.21
CA LEU A 207 -8.43 1.83 16.60
C LEU A 207 -9.92 2.04 16.81
N VAL A 208 -10.54 1.08 17.48
CA VAL A 208 -11.98 1.03 17.75
C VAL A 208 -12.21 1.04 19.25
N LEU A 209 -13.17 1.85 19.69
CA LEU A 209 -13.67 1.85 21.06
C LEU A 209 -15.06 1.19 21.07
N ALA A 210 -15.20 0.06 21.76
CA ALA A 210 -16.46 -0.70 21.88
C ALA A 210 -16.66 -1.20 23.32
N GLY A 211 -17.79 -0.89 23.96
CA GLY A 211 -18.03 -1.27 25.36
C GLY A 211 -17.00 -0.69 26.34
N GLY A 212 -16.35 0.41 25.94
CA GLY A 212 -15.21 1.00 26.62
C GLY A 212 -13.85 0.41 26.24
N GLU A 213 -13.78 -0.72 25.53
CA GLU A 213 -12.53 -1.39 25.18
C GLU A 213 -11.91 -0.83 23.91
N ALA A 214 -10.61 -0.53 23.98
CA ALA A 214 -9.80 -0.17 22.82
C ALA A 214 -9.35 -1.47 22.14
N ARG A 215 -9.72 -1.65 20.88
CA ARG A 215 -9.36 -2.81 20.05
C ARG A 215 -8.85 -2.33 18.69
N ALA A 216 -7.95 -3.08 18.06
CA ALA A 216 -7.66 -2.85 16.65
C ALA A 216 -8.86 -3.32 15.79
N PHE A 217 -9.16 -2.59 14.73
CA PHE A 217 -10.26 -2.88 13.80
C PHE A 217 -10.00 -4.25 13.17
N GLY A 218 -10.96 -5.18 13.33
CA GLY A 218 -10.82 -6.57 12.89
C GLY A 218 -10.28 -7.54 13.93
N ALA A 219 -9.86 -7.07 15.11
CA ALA A 219 -9.58 -7.95 16.26
C ALA A 219 -10.91 -8.36 16.93
N GLN A 220 -11.53 -9.42 16.40
CA GLN A 220 -12.56 -10.16 17.11
C GLN A 220 -11.97 -11.47 17.61
N ASP A 221 -12.08 -11.68 18.92
CA ASP A 221 -11.95 -12.99 19.54
C ASP A 221 -13.08 -13.87 18.99
N ASP A 222 -12.68 -14.90 18.25
CA ASP A 222 -13.40 -16.11 17.88
C ASP A 222 -14.73 -16.01 17.08
N ALA A 223 -14.75 -16.82 16.01
CA ALA A 223 -15.87 -17.24 15.16
C ALA A 223 -16.41 -16.31 14.05
N ASN A 224 -16.16 -14.99 14.02
CA ASN A 224 -16.66 -14.18 12.89
C ASN A 224 -15.85 -12.90 12.59
N ALA A 225 -14.52 -13.00 12.56
CA ALA A 225 -13.66 -11.88 12.18
C ALA A 225 -13.87 -11.51 10.69
N PRO A 226 -13.99 -10.22 10.33
CA PRO A 226 -13.99 -9.82 8.93
C PRO A 226 -12.65 -10.19 8.30
N GLN A 227 -12.65 -11.09 7.29
CA GLN A 227 -11.44 -11.48 6.57
C GLN A 227 -10.73 -10.23 6.03
N ASN A 228 -9.54 -9.93 6.58
CA ASN A 228 -8.65 -8.96 5.95
C ASN A 228 -8.20 -9.51 4.58
N GLN A 229 -7.79 -8.62 3.66
CA GLN A 229 -7.37 -9.01 2.31
C GLN A 229 -6.26 -10.06 2.33
N TRP A 230 -5.38 -9.99 3.33
CA TRP A 230 -4.27 -10.91 3.54
C TRP A 230 -4.72 -12.31 3.99
N ALA A 231 -5.79 -12.44 4.79
CA ALA A 231 -6.37 -13.72 5.17
C ALA A 231 -7.04 -14.40 3.97
N ALA A 232 -7.69 -13.63 3.10
CA ALA A 232 -8.22 -14.14 1.84
C ALA A 232 -7.11 -14.63 0.91
N VAL A 233 -6.02 -13.87 0.79
CA VAL A 233 -4.82 -14.27 0.02
C VAL A 233 -4.18 -15.52 0.62
N ALA A 234 -3.97 -15.58 1.93
CA ALA A 234 -3.42 -16.75 2.62
C ALA A 234 -4.30 -18.00 2.46
N ALA A 235 -5.63 -17.85 2.58
CA ALA A 235 -6.58 -18.93 2.32
C ALA A 235 -6.54 -19.37 0.84
N ALA A 236 -6.44 -18.44 -0.10
CA ALA A 236 -6.30 -18.74 -1.52
C ALA A 236 -5.01 -19.52 -1.81
N HIS A 237 -3.89 -19.16 -1.19
CA HIS A 237 -2.63 -19.92 -1.29
C HIS A 237 -2.76 -21.34 -0.71
N GLN A 238 -3.40 -21.49 0.44
CA GLN A 238 -3.67 -22.81 1.02
C GLN A 238 -4.61 -23.66 0.15
N MET A 239 -5.58 -23.04 -0.51
CA MET A 239 -6.49 -23.73 -1.44
C MET A 239 -5.82 -24.06 -2.77
N ALA A 240 -4.91 -23.21 -3.26
CA ALA A 240 -4.15 -23.45 -4.49
C ALA A 240 -3.26 -24.71 -4.36
N LEU A 241 -2.72 -24.98 -3.17
CA LEU A 241 -1.96 -26.20 -2.87
C LEU A 241 -2.82 -27.47 -2.79
N LYS A 242 -4.16 -27.33 -2.65
CA LYS A 242 -5.10 -28.45 -2.51
C LYS A 242 -5.90 -28.74 -3.79
N LYS A 243 -5.87 -27.85 -4.77
CA LYS A 243 -6.53 -28.06 -6.06
C LYS A 243 -5.55 -28.75 -7.03
N PRO A 244 -5.97 -29.81 -7.74
CA PRO A 244 -5.17 -30.37 -8.80
C PRO A 244 -4.99 -29.31 -9.91
N LEU A 245 -3.77 -29.22 -10.48
CA LEU A 245 -3.35 -28.23 -11.48
C LEU A 245 -4.28 -28.18 -12.72
N SER A 246 -5.10 -29.21 -12.94
CA SER A 246 -6.09 -29.28 -14.02
C SER A 246 -7.22 -28.23 -13.96
N PHE A 247 -7.40 -27.53 -12.84
CA PHE A 247 -8.39 -26.45 -12.72
C PHE A 247 -7.81 -25.05 -12.87
N ILE A 248 -6.50 -24.92 -13.06
CA ILE A 248 -5.82 -23.66 -13.35
C ILE A 248 -5.52 -23.64 -14.84
N ILE A 249 -6.56 -23.62 -15.66
CA ILE A 249 -6.45 -23.45 -17.11
C ILE A 249 -6.59 -21.95 -17.39
N VAL A 250 -5.50 -21.30 -17.77
CA VAL A 250 -5.56 -20.01 -18.45
C VAL A 250 -6.05 -20.33 -19.86
N GLY A 251 -7.20 -19.78 -20.27
CA GLY A 251 -7.64 -19.91 -21.66
C GLY A 251 -6.65 -19.18 -22.58
N ASP A 252 -6.29 -19.80 -23.70
CA ASP A 252 -5.32 -19.28 -24.69
C ASP A 252 -5.80 -18.03 -25.45
N SER A 253 -6.95 -17.45 -25.09
CA SER A 253 -7.44 -16.21 -25.70
C SER A 253 -6.96 -14.98 -24.92
N GLY A 254 -6.10 -14.19 -25.58
CA GLY A 254 -5.63 -12.90 -25.08
C GLY A 254 -6.78 -11.91 -24.82
N LEU A 255 -6.57 -11.03 -23.84
CA LEU A 255 -7.43 -9.87 -23.53
C LEU A 255 -7.29 -8.77 -24.61
N GLU A 256 -7.51 -9.09 -25.88
CA GLU A 256 -7.69 -8.10 -26.93
C GLU A 256 -9.17 -8.09 -27.35
N PRO A 257 -9.85 -6.94 -27.40
CA PRO A 257 -11.22 -6.88 -27.91
C PRO A 257 -11.20 -7.17 -29.42
N GLU A 258 -11.96 -8.17 -29.85
CA GLU A 258 -12.09 -8.48 -31.28
C GLU A 258 -12.68 -7.30 -32.04
N THR A 259 -11.94 -6.81 -33.03
CA THR A 259 -12.42 -5.83 -33.99
C THR A 259 -13.47 -6.49 -34.88
N PHE A 260 -14.75 -6.27 -34.57
CA PHE A 260 -15.84 -6.62 -35.49
C PHE A 260 -15.75 -5.75 -36.75
N SER A 261 -15.30 -6.35 -37.84
CA SER A 261 -15.39 -5.82 -39.19
C SER A 261 -16.85 -5.56 -39.56
N ALA A 262 -17.11 -4.36 -40.07
CA ALA A 262 -18.42 -3.86 -40.45
C ALA A 262 -19.12 -4.74 -41.50
N CYS A 263 -20.39 -5.05 -41.25
CA CYS A 263 -21.35 -5.39 -42.28
C CYS A 263 -22.66 -4.64 -41.97
N LEU A 264 -22.90 -3.56 -42.71
CA LEU A 264 -24.17 -2.83 -42.73
C LEU A 264 -25.29 -3.74 -43.29
N PRO A 265 -26.51 -3.66 -42.72
CA PRO A 265 -27.67 -3.58 -43.59
C PRO A 265 -28.72 -2.56 -43.14
N LYS A 266 -29.05 -1.71 -44.11
CA LYS A 266 -30.36 -1.18 -44.54
C LYS A 266 -31.53 -1.06 -43.55
N PHE A 267 -31.99 0.18 -43.49
CA PHE A 267 -33.27 0.78 -43.07
C PHE A 267 -34.60 0.01 -43.34
N LEU A 268 -35.58 0.35 -42.47
CA LEU A 268 -37.07 0.32 -42.56
C LEU A 268 -37.88 -0.90 -42.03
N ASP A 269 -38.46 -0.65 -40.85
CA ASP A 269 -39.92 -0.57 -40.54
C ASP A 269 -40.71 -1.78 -39.97
N ARG A 270 -41.52 -1.42 -38.95
CA ARG A 270 -42.70 -2.07 -38.33
C ARG A 270 -42.57 -3.31 -37.43
N GLY A 271 -42.96 -3.12 -36.17
CA GLY A 271 -44.15 -3.79 -35.61
C GLY A 271 -43.97 -4.98 -34.66
N ARG A 272 -44.10 -4.69 -33.35
CA ARG A 272 -44.93 -5.38 -32.31
C ARG A 272 -44.89 -6.92 -32.18
N CYS A 273 -44.50 -7.41 -30.99
CA CYS A 273 -45.10 -8.47 -30.13
C CYS A 273 -44.11 -8.76 -28.98
N ARG A 274 -44.32 -8.36 -27.72
CA ARG A 274 -45.08 -8.99 -26.60
C ARG A 274 -44.85 -10.49 -26.34
N ASP A 275 -44.36 -10.72 -25.12
CA ASP A 275 -44.53 -11.84 -24.19
C ASP A 275 -43.96 -13.23 -24.55
N CYS A 276 -42.98 -13.70 -23.76
CA CYS A 276 -43.07 -14.92 -22.94
C CYS A 276 -41.83 -15.07 -22.02
N HIS A 277 -42.07 -15.42 -20.76
CA HIS A 277 -41.09 -15.69 -19.69
C HIS A 277 -40.76 -17.22 -19.63
N PRO A 278 -39.77 -17.65 -18.81
CA PRO A 278 -38.86 -18.76 -19.10
C PRO A 278 -39.21 -20.09 -18.41
N ALA A 279 -38.62 -21.20 -18.88
CA ALA A 279 -38.51 -22.43 -18.10
C ALA A 279 -37.29 -23.29 -18.51
N GLY A 280 -36.42 -23.57 -17.53
CA GLY A 280 -36.04 -24.94 -17.15
C GLY A 280 -34.91 -25.68 -17.89
N GLY A 281 -33.73 -25.73 -17.24
CA GLY A 281 -33.06 -26.99 -16.88
C GLY A 281 -32.06 -27.63 -17.86
N PRO A 282 -30.95 -28.25 -17.37
CA PRO A 282 -29.77 -28.63 -18.15
C PRO A 282 -29.73 -30.13 -18.52
N PRO A 283 -28.71 -30.57 -19.30
CA PRO A 283 -28.12 -31.88 -19.04
C PRO A 283 -26.59 -31.91 -19.01
N GLN A 284 -26.10 -32.91 -18.28
CA GLN A 284 -24.70 -33.30 -18.06
C GLN A 284 -24.26 -34.42 -19.03
N GLY A 285 -22.95 -34.65 -19.14
CA GLY A 285 -22.30 -35.80 -19.81
C GLY A 285 -21.62 -35.38 -21.12
N GLU A 286 -20.41 -35.79 -21.50
CA GLU A 286 -19.70 -37.05 -21.25
C GLU A 286 -18.18 -36.92 -21.42
N THR A 287 -17.52 -37.95 -20.91
CA THR A 287 -16.10 -38.35 -20.90
C THR A 287 -15.37 -38.35 -22.25
N TYR A 288 -14.05 -38.09 -22.27
CA TYR A 288 -13.08 -38.90 -23.04
C TYR A 288 -11.64 -38.78 -22.49
N ARG A 289 -10.99 -39.95 -22.32
CA ARG A 289 -9.55 -40.16 -22.06
C ARG A 289 -8.74 -39.92 -23.34
N PHE A 290 -7.49 -39.44 -23.25
CA PHE A 290 -6.32 -40.14 -23.80
C PHE A 290 -4.99 -39.56 -23.30
N ASN A 291 -4.03 -40.48 -23.16
CA ASN A 291 -2.68 -40.32 -22.63
C ASN A 291 -1.73 -39.52 -23.53
N GLY A 292 -0.74 -38.85 -22.93
CA GLY A 292 0.45 -38.36 -23.62
C GLY A 292 1.43 -37.67 -22.68
N ALA A 293 2.56 -38.31 -22.38
CA ALA A 293 3.60 -37.82 -21.49
C ALA A 293 4.59 -36.86 -22.20
N CYS A 294 4.91 -35.71 -21.57
CA CYS A 294 6.27 -35.15 -21.51
C CYS A 294 6.34 -33.89 -20.59
N PRO A 295 7.45 -33.64 -19.87
CA PRO A 295 7.66 -32.50 -18.97
C PRO A 295 8.39 -31.34 -19.70
N PRO A 296 8.96 -30.33 -19.01
CA PRO A 296 8.46 -29.37 -18.02
C PRO A 296 8.60 -27.91 -18.56
N LYS A 297 8.24 -26.87 -17.78
CA LYS A 297 9.02 -25.62 -17.62
C LYS A 297 8.27 -24.59 -16.77
N PHE A 298 8.88 -24.25 -15.64
CA PHE A 298 8.55 -23.09 -14.82
C PHE A 298 8.86 -21.81 -15.60
N LEU A 299 7.89 -20.90 -15.69
CA LEU A 299 8.11 -19.51 -16.05
C LEU A 299 7.44 -18.64 -15.00
N VAL A 300 8.28 -18.10 -14.11
CA VAL A 300 7.96 -17.07 -13.14
C VAL A 300 7.88 -15.74 -13.89
N SER A 301 6.70 -15.14 -13.99
CA SER A 301 6.61 -13.70 -14.13
C SER A 301 5.26 -13.18 -13.61
N GLY A 302 5.32 -12.27 -12.64
CA GLY A 302 4.15 -11.68 -11.98
C GLY A 302 4.55 -10.42 -11.22
N ARG A 303 4.78 -9.37 -12.01
CA ARG A 303 5.23 -8.02 -11.67
C ARG A 303 4.18 -7.28 -10.82
N TRP A 304 4.52 -6.93 -9.58
CA TRP A 304 3.69 -6.02 -8.77
C TRP A 304 3.91 -4.57 -9.23
N ARG A 305 2.81 -3.89 -9.56
CA ARG A 305 2.74 -2.47 -9.85
C ARG A 305 1.88 -1.84 -8.74
N ILE A 306 2.44 -0.83 -8.07
CA ILE A 306 1.79 0.05 -7.09
C ILE A 306 0.78 0.94 -7.81
#